data_AF-A0A1H7FQW9-F1
#
_entry.id   AF-A0A1H7FQW9-F1
#
_cell.length_a   1.000
_cell.length_b   1.000
_cell.length_c   1.000
_cell.angle_alpha   90.00
_cell.angle_beta   90.00
_cell.angle_gamma   90.00
#
_symmetry.space_group_name_H-M   'P 1'
#
loop_
_entity.id
_entity.type
_entity.pdbx_description
1 polymer ?
#
loop_
_entity_poly.entity_id
_entity_poly.type
_entity_poly.pdbx_seq_one_letter_code
_entity_poly.pdbx_strand_id
1 'polypeptide(L)'
;MPSPRTVNAALASVAALGLGLTGIVAFSGGASADTTNLVVNPGFETGSLANWTCDAGTATVSSATVHSGSYALAATPTSSDDAQCTQTISVQPNSSYTLSSWVNGPYVYMGTQGDGTTDVSTWSSQSSWNQLSTSFKTGASTTSVTLYLHGWYGQSTYYADDVVLSGAAGSSPSPTQTPTQSASPTASASASASPTQSSTPTQSSSPTQSASPTATATSTGGTGGGTNPKHWVTGYWQDFDNGATDQKISDVSSQYNIIAVAFANADSAGDGGITFSLDPTLQSKLGGYTDAQFKADIAAKQAQGKKVILSIGGQNGTISITSAAQATAFANSAYSIMQNYGFNGVDIDLENGINPTYMSSALHQLAAKAGSGFILTMAPQTIDVLSASSDYLATALQVKDILTIMNTQFYNSGSMNGCDGGVYSEGSVDFITTIACTAIQAGLSPNQVGIGVPASTSAAGSGYVAPSVVENALNCLAKGTNCGTFKPSATWPTIGGVMTWSTNWDASNGNQFANGEGAFTNAMP
;
A
#
# COMPACT_ATOMS: atom_id res chain seq x y z
N MET A 1 64.74 40.14 -74.09
CA MET A 1 64.09 41.47 -73.98
C MET A 1 62.64 41.26 -73.58
N PRO A 2 62.25 41.74 -72.39
CA PRO A 2 60.98 42.44 -72.30
C PRO A 2 61.18 43.81 -71.65
N SER A 3 60.62 44.83 -72.28
CA SER A 3 60.63 46.20 -71.76
C SER A 3 59.66 46.35 -70.59
N PRO A 4 60.03 47.18 -69.60
CA PRO A 4 59.23 47.54 -68.44
C PRO A 4 58.43 48.82 -68.70
N ARG A 5 57.56 49.20 -67.74
CA ARG A 5 57.28 50.58 -67.27
C ARG A 5 55.95 50.62 -66.52
N THR A 6 55.71 51.38 -65.46
CA THR A 6 56.50 52.17 -64.48
C THR A 6 55.45 52.62 -63.45
N VAL A 7 55.63 52.36 -62.15
CA VAL A 7 56.06 53.31 -61.09
C VAL A 7 55.23 54.59 -60.95
N ASN A 8 54.71 54.83 -59.75
CA ASN A 8 54.85 56.04 -58.90
C ASN A 8 53.59 56.21 -58.01
N ALA A 9 53.63 56.69 -56.78
CA ALA A 9 54.68 57.05 -55.84
C ALA A 9 53.99 57.51 -54.54
N ALA A 10 54.74 57.50 -53.42
CA ALA A 10 54.72 58.49 -52.33
C ALA A 10 53.49 58.55 -51.39
N LEU A 11 53.57 58.95 -50.12
CA LEU A 11 54.59 59.03 -49.04
C LEU A 11 53.84 59.76 -47.90
N ALA A 12 54.00 59.35 -46.63
CA ALA A 12 54.02 60.15 -45.38
C ALA A 12 53.38 59.35 -44.22
N SER A 13 54.11 58.85 -43.21
CA SER A 13 54.85 59.51 -42.10
C SER A 13 54.04 59.65 -40.80
N VAL A 14 54.25 58.67 -39.90
CA VAL A 14 54.48 58.74 -38.43
C VAL A 14 53.50 59.49 -37.51
N ALA A 15 52.81 58.76 -36.61
CA ALA A 15 52.91 58.91 -35.14
C ALA A 15 52.00 57.89 -34.41
N ALA A 16 52.48 57.37 -33.28
CA ALA A 16 51.99 56.20 -32.58
C ALA A 16 50.98 56.47 -31.44
N LEU A 17 50.38 55.38 -30.97
CA LEU A 17 49.62 55.12 -29.73
C LEU A 17 48.11 55.43 -29.73
N GLY A 18 47.35 54.35 -29.92
CA GLY A 18 45.98 54.18 -29.45
C GLY A 18 45.60 52.69 -29.50
N LEU A 19 45.36 52.09 -28.32
CA LEU A 19 44.85 50.74 -28.04
C LEU A 19 43.86 50.21 -29.11
N GLY A 20 43.79 48.95 -29.52
CA GLY A 20 44.19 47.66 -28.96
C GLY A 20 43.28 46.59 -29.58
N LEU A 21 43.66 45.32 -29.42
CA LEU A 21 42.89 44.09 -29.75
C LEU A 21 42.88 43.62 -31.21
N THR A 22 43.93 42.85 -31.49
CA THR A 22 43.97 41.64 -32.32
C THR A 22 42.65 40.88 -32.41
N GLY A 23 42.18 40.67 -33.65
CA GLY A 23 41.21 39.64 -34.00
C GLY A 23 41.80 38.25 -33.77
N ILE A 24 41.29 37.57 -32.75
CA ILE A 24 41.42 36.14 -32.53
C ILE A 24 40.09 35.49 -32.90
N VAL A 25 40.18 34.37 -33.60
CA VAL A 25 39.10 33.45 -33.95
C VAL A 25 38.16 33.25 -32.76
N ALA A 26 36.95 33.82 -32.84
CA ALA A 26 35.88 33.44 -31.93
C ALA A 26 35.30 32.10 -32.41
N PHE A 27 35.77 31.02 -31.78
CA PHE A 27 34.82 29.99 -31.38
C PHE A 27 33.74 30.72 -30.59
N SER A 28 32.55 30.88 -31.15
CA SER A 28 31.38 31.12 -30.31
C SER A 28 31.21 29.86 -29.47
N GLY A 29 31.87 29.86 -28.31
CA GLY A 29 31.51 28.99 -27.22
C GLY A 29 30.01 29.09 -27.08
N GLY A 30 29.34 27.93 -27.11
CA GLY A 30 27.97 27.86 -26.65
C GLY A 30 27.94 28.58 -25.32
N ALA A 31 27.15 29.65 -25.25
CA ALA A 31 26.78 30.20 -23.96
C ALA A 31 26.28 29.01 -23.16
N SER A 32 26.96 28.67 -22.06
CA SER A 32 26.32 27.90 -21.01
C SER A 32 25.13 28.75 -20.62
N ALA A 33 23.95 28.40 -21.13
CA ALA A 33 22.71 28.93 -20.63
C ALA A 33 22.74 28.61 -19.13
N ASP A 34 22.77 29.64 -18.31
CA ASP A 34 22.62 29.52 -16.88
C ASP A 34 21.33 28.71 -16.66
N THR A 35 21.46 27.46 -16.22
CA THR A 35 20.33 26.55 -15.97
C THR A 35 19.54 27.13 -14.81
N THR A 36 18.68 28.09 -15.14
CA THR A 36 17.83 28.79 -14.18
C THR A 36 16.90 27.75 -13.58
N ASN A 37 16.96 27.61 -12.25
CA ASN A 37 16.02 26.76 -11.54
C ASN A 37 14.60 27.28 -11.78
N LEU A 38 13.74 26.45 -12.36
CA LEU A 38 12.37 26.84 -12.70
C LEU A 38 11.43 26.81 -11.48
N VAL A 39 11.86 26.22 -10.37
CA VAL A 39 11.08 26.11 -9.13
C VAL A 39 11.10 27.44 -8.37
N VAL A 40 9.94 27.87 -7.89
CA VAL A 40 9.76 29.05 -7.04
C VAL A 40 9.79 28.64 -5.58
N ASN A 41 10.50 29.42 -4.75
CA ASN A 41 10.76 29.09 -3.34
C ASN A 41 11.36 27.67 -3.19
N PRO A 42 12.47 27.36 -3.91
CA PRO A 42 12.99 26.00 -4.03
C PRO A 42 13.59 25.42 -2.74
N GLY A 43 14.10 26.27 -1.85
CA GLY A 43 14.59 25.90 -0.52
C GLY A 43 13.70 26.41 0.61
N PHE A 44 12.44 26.77 0.35
CA PHE A 44 11.49 27.22 1.39
C PHE A 44 11.92 28.47 2.20
N GLU A 45 12.94 29.19 1.73
CA GLU A 45 13.61 30.33 2.39
C GLU A 45 12.72 31.56 2.62
N THR A 46 11.51 31.59 2.07
CA THR A 46 10.52 32.62 2.42
C THR A 46 9.98 32.46 3.85
N GLY A 47 10.34 31.38 4.56
CA GLY A 47 9.80 31.06 5.88
C GLY A 47 8.33 30.61 5.82
N SER A 48 7.86 30.20 4.65
CA SER A 48 6.50 29.71 4.42
C SER A 48 6.46 28.74 3.23
N LEU A 49 5.34 28.03 3.09
CA LEU A 49 5.06 27.16 1.94
C LEU A 49 4.59 27.95 0.71
N ALA A 50 4.93 29.24 0.58
CA ALA A 50 4.51 30.06 -0.55
C ALA A 50 4.87 29.41 -1.89
N ASN A 51 3.92 29.39 -2.83
CA ASN A 51 3.97 28.74 -4.15
C ASN A 51 3.95 27.21 -4.15
N TRP A 52 3.93 26.57 -2.98
CA TRP A 52 3.69 25.14 -2.82
C TRP A 52 2.26 24.89 -2.33
N THR A 53 1.64 23.83 -2.85
CA THR A 53 0.34 23.36 -2.37
C THR A 53 0.54 22.02 -1.71
N CYS A 54 0.29 21.95 -0.41
CA CYS A 54 0.46 20.74 0.37
C CYS A 54 -0.87 20.26 0.95
N ASP A 55 -0.94 18.98 1.27
CA ASP A 55 -2.09 18.39 1.92
C ASP A 55 -2.40 19.06 3.26
N ALA A 56 -3.69 19.12 3.59
CA ALA A 56 -4.19 19.98 4.63
C ALA A 56 -3.70 19.53 6.02
N GLY A 57 -2.91 20.39 6.68
CA GLY A 57 -2.43 20.16 8.04
C GLY A 57 -1.25 19.21 8.17
N THR A 58 -0.65 18.77 7.05
CA THR A 58 0.44 17.79 7.07
C THR A 58 1.83 18.41 6.92
N ALA A 59 1.93 19.64 6.37
CA ALA A 59 3.20 20.29 6.05
C ALA A 59 3.41 21.65 6.74
N THR A 60 4.68 21.96 7.04
CA THR A 60 5.18 23.24 7.55
C THR A 60 6.58 23.50 7.02
N VAL A 61 7.14 24.68 7.32
CA VAL A 61 8.59 24.92 7.18
C VAL A 61 9.30 24.60 8.50
N SER A 62 10.48 23.98 8.41
CA SER A 62 11.37 23.67 9.53
C SER A 62 12.59 24.59 9.48
N SER A 63 12.99 25.15 10.62
CA SER A 63 14.27 25.84 10.80
C SER A 63 15.29 25.05 11.63
N ALA A 64 14.92 23.84 12.07
CA ALA A 64 15.75 22.99 12.93
C ALA A 64 16.48 21.90 12.15
N THR A 65 15.81 21.37 11.13
CA THR A 65 16.36 20.38 10.19
C THR A 65 16.30 21.01 8.81
N VAL A 66 17.46 21.46 8.33
CA VAL A 66 17.66 22.14 7.03
C VAL A 66 18.87 21.52 6.34
N HIS A 67 18.88 21.48 5.01
CA HIS A 67 20.05 21.04 4.26
C HIS A 67 20.97 22.23 3.98
N SER A 68 20.37 23.31 3.46
CA SER A 68 21.02 24.58 3.23
C SER A 68 20.11 25.73 3.70
N GLY A 69 20.62 26.97 3.72
CA GLY A 69 19.79 28.12 4.09
C GLY A 69 19.28 28.11 5.54
N SER A 70 18.07 28.64 5.73
CA SER A 70 17.41 28.84 7.03
C SER A 70 16.16 28.00 7.21
N TYR A 71 15.56 27.50 6.12
CA TYR A 71 14.31 26.75 6.15
C TYR A 71 14.35 25.53 5.22
N ALA A 72 13.54 24.53 5.52
CA ALA A 72 13.26 23.40 4.64
C ALA A 72 11.79 23.00 4.77
N LEU A 73 11.27 22.23 3.81
CA LEU A 73 9.98 21.56 3.99
C LEU A 73 10.09 20.54 5.11
N ALA A 74 9.07 20.50 5.97
CA ALA A 74 8.83 19.41 6.91
C ALA A 74 7.38 18.97 6.77
N ALA A 75 7.16 17.72 6.39
CA ALA A 75 5.82 17.20 6.14
C ALA A 75 5.68 15.81 6.77
N THR A 76 4.54 15.57 7.43
CA THR A 76 4.31 14.38 8.26
C THR A 76 3.13 13.59 7.70
N PRO A 77 3.41 12.45 7.05
CA PRO A 77 2.38 11.53 6.61
C PRO A 77 1.49 11.06 7.78
N THR A 78 0.23 10.79 7.48
CA THR A 78 -0.70 10.10 8.37
C THR A 78 -0.95 8.69 7.84
N SER A 79 -1.76 7.89 8.52
CA SER A 79 -2.16 6.57 8.01
C SER A 79 -3.01 6.64 6.73
N SER A 80 -3.56 7.80 6.38
CA SER A 80 -4.44 7.99 5.21
C SER A 80 -3.98 9.10 4.26
N ASP A 81 -2.83 9.72 4.51
CA ASP A 81 -2.30 10.86 3.75
C ASP A 81 -0.77 10.76 3.71
N ASP A 82 -0.14 10.90 2.53
CA ASP A 82 1.32 10.81 2.36
C ASP A 82 2.03 12.16 2.54
N ALA A 83 1.28 13.20 2.94
CA ALA A 83 1.72 14.56 3.15
C ALA A 83 2.36 15.16 1.90
N GLN A 84 1.67 15.06 0.76
CA GLN A 84 2.16 15.52 -0.52
C GLN A 84 2.22 17.05 -0.57
N CYS A 85 3.29 17.56 -1.17
CA CYS A 85 3.48 18.96 -1.54
C CYS A 85 3.78 19.06 -3.03
N THR A 86 3.10 19.97 -3.73
CA THR A 86 3.19 20.10 -5.18
C THR A 86 3.46 21.53 -5.64
N GLN A 87 4.11 21.65 -6.80
CA GLN A 87 4.24 22.91 -7.52
C GLN A 87 4.09 22.69 -9.03
N THR A 88 3.17 23.44 -9.66
CA THR A 88 2.98 23.38 -11.12
C THR A 88 3.89 24.37 -11.82
N ILE A 89 4.69 23.88 -12.76
CA ILE A 89 5.73 24.63 -13.48
C ILE A 89 5.41 24.69 -14.97
N SER A 90 5.59 25.88 -15.55
CA SER A 90 5.50 26.09 -17.00
C SER A 90 6.74 25.56 -17.71
N VAL A 91 6.52 24.72 -18.72
CA VAL A 91 7.55 24.03 -19.51
C VAL A 91 7.31 24.17 -21.01
N GLN A 92 8.29 23.78 -21.81
CA GLN A 92 8.20 23.73 -23.27
C GLN A 92 7.82 22.32 -23.73
N PRO A 93 7.01 22.17 -24.79
CA PRO A 93 6.75 20.86 -25.40
C PRO A 93 8.04 20.20 -25.94
N ASN A 94 8.04 18.87 -26.04
CA ASN A 94 9.13 18.06 -26.61
C ASN A 94 10.53 18.33 -26.02
N SER A 95 10.62 18.81 -24.78
CA SER A 95 11.85 19.29 -24.14
C SER A 95 12.26 18.40 -22.97
N SER A 96 13.56 18.30 -22.72
CA SER A 96 14.12 17.49 -21.63
C SER A 96 14.37 18.32 -20.38
N TYR A 97 14.10 17.72 -19.23
CA TYR A 97 14.24 18.32 -17.91
C TYR A 97 14.93 17.37 -16.93
N THR A 98 15.59 17.94 -15.92
CA THR A 98 16.13 17.21 -14.78
C THR A 98 15.56 17.80 -13.50
N LEU A 99 14.96 16.96 -12.68
CA LEU A 99 14.41 17.29 -11.37
C LEU A 99 15.31 16.69 -10.27
N SER A 100 15.70 17.50 -9.29
CA SER A 100 16.45 17.05 -8.12
C SER A 100 16.01 17.75 -6.84
N SER A 101 16.18 17.11 -5.69
CA SER A 101 15.97 17.70 -4.37
C SER A 101 16.83 16.99 -3.34
N TRP A 102 17.27 17.71 -2.32
CA TRP A 102 17.83 17.10 -1.13
C TRP A 102 16.68 16.66 -0.22
N VAL A 103 16.72 15.41 0.24
CA VAL A 103 15.68 14.83 1.10
C VAL A 103 16.31 14.18 2.33
N ASN A 104 15.55 14.12 3.41
CA ASN A 104 15.92 13.43 4.64
C ASN A 104 14.67 12.89 5.30
N GLY A 105 14.60 11.57 5.53
CA GLY A 105 13.46 10.96 6.20
C GLY A 105 13.10 9.59 5.62
N PRO A 106 12.16 8.89 6.27
CA PRO A 106 11.68 7.61 5.79
C PRO A 106 10.86 7.79 4.50
N TYR A 107 11.22 7.03 3.46
CA TYR A 107 10.45 6.88 2.22
C TYR A 107 9.99 8.21 1.60
N VAL A 108 10.95 9.10 1.32
CA VAL A 108 10.70 10.38 0.65
C VAL A 108 10.72 10.16 -0.86
N TYR A 109 9.62 10.51 -1.52
CA TYR A 109 9.45 10.44 -2.96
C TYR A 109 9.50 11.82 -3.58
N MET A 110 10.02 11.88 -4.81
CA MET A 110 10.05 13.07 -5.65
C MET A 110 9.74 12.67 -7.09
N GLY A 111 8.86 13.42 -7.75
CA GLY A 111 8.52 13.14 -9.13
C GLY A 111 7.74 14.23 -9.84
N THR A 112 7.25 13.88 -11.02
CA THR A 112 6.44 14.74 -11.88
C THR A 112 5.14 14.05 -12.27
N GLN A 113 4.12 14.85 -12.55
CA GLN A 113 2.86 14.43 -13.16
C GLN A 113 2.51 15.33 -14.33
N GLY A 114 1.86 14.75 -15.33
CA GLY A 114 1.39 15.51 -16.50
C GLY A 114 2.50 15.78 -17.51
N ASP A 115 3.53 14.95 -17.57
CA ASP A 115 4.65 15.12 -18.51
C ASP A 115 4.18 15.00 -19.96
N GLY A 116 3.02 14.36 -20.20
CA GLY A 116 2.50 14.04 -21.53
C GLY A 116 3.33 12.99 -22.27
N THR A 117 4.31 12.41 -21.59
CA THR A 117 4.93 11.12 -21.89
C THR A 117 4.70 10.19 -20.68
N THR A 118 5.75 9.55 -20.17
CA THR A 118 5.71 8.79 -18.93
C THR A 118 6.13 9.69 -17.79
N ASP A 119 5.23 9.87 -16.83
CA ASP A 119 5.51 10.55 -15.56
C ASP A 119 6.62 9.81 -14.80
N VAL A 120 7.54 10.56 -14.16
CA VAL A 120 8.71 9.98 -13.49
C VAL A 120 8.64 10.14 -11.98
N SER A 121 9.25 9.19 -11.26
CA SER A 121 9.44 9.27 -9.82
C SER A 121 10.77 8.63 -9.39
N THR A 122 11.27 9.05 -8.24
CA THR A 122 12.42 8.46 -7.55
C THR A 122 12.26 8.66 -6.04
N TRP A 123 12.97 7.89 -5.21
CA TRP A 123 12.78 7.92 -3.76
C TRP A 123 14.03 7.52 -2.97
N SER A 124 14.02 7.86 -1.67
CA SER A 124 15.05 7.49 -0.68
C SER A 124 14.40 7.22 0.68
N SER A 125 15.02 6.36 1.49
CA SER A 125 14.62 6.15 2.90
C SER A 125 15.78 6.41 3.87
N GLN A 126 16.72 7.28 3.51
CA GLN A 126 17.86 7.60 4.37
C GLN A 126 17.48 8.59 5.47
N SER A 127 18.03 8.37 6.66
CA SER A 127 17.87 9.25 7.83
C SER A 127 18.89 10.38 7.89
N SER A 128 19.54 10.68 6.76
CA SER A 128 20.50 11.77 6.58
C SER A 128 20.26 12.38 5.21
N TRP A 129 20.53 13.68 5.07
CA TRP A 129 20.38 14.38 3.80
C TRP A 129 21.09 13.65 2.65
N ASN A 130 20.31 13.31 1.63
CA ASN A 130 20.78 12.72 0.39
C ASN A 130 20.05 13.36 -0.79
N GLN A 131 20.69 13.37 -1.96
CA GLN A 131 20.10 13.97 -3.14
C GLN A 131 19.32 12.92 -3.95
N LEU A 132 18.07 13.23 -4.28
CA LEU A 132 17.30 12.56 -5.33
C LEU A 132 17.49 13.28 -6.65
N SER A 133 17.53 12.55 -7.76
CA SER A 133 17.59 13.11 -9.11
C SER A 133 16.91 12.18 -10.12
N THR A 134 16.14 12.75 -11.04
CA THR A 134 15.50 12.06 -12.16
C THR A 134 15.38 12.98 -13.37
N SER A 135 15.19 12.42 -14.56
CA SER A 135 15.04 13.18 -15.81
C SER A 135 13.82 12.71 -16.59
N PHE A 136 13.13 13.65 -17.24
CA PHE A 136 11.95 13.36 -18.06
C PHE A 136 11.95 14.20 -19.34
N LYS A 137 11.02 13.86 -20.25
CA LYS A 137 10.78 14.61 -21.49
C LYS A 137 9.30 14.95 -21.62
N THR A 138 9.01 16.20 -21.92
CA THR A 138 7.63 16.65 -22.13
C THR A 138 7.06 16.16 -23.46
N GLY A 139 5.76 15.86 -23.47
CA GLY A 139 5.00 15.50 -24.66
C GLY A 139 4.86 16.64 -25.66
N ALA A 140 4.33 16.34 -26.86
CA ALA A 140 4.27 17.30 -27.96
C ALA A 140 3.30 18.48 -27.73
N SER A 141 2.39 18.36 -26.77
CA SER A 141 1.42 19.39 -26.37
C SER A 141 1.58 19.85 -24.92
N THR A 142 2.59 19.35 -24.20
CA THR A 142 2.76 19.63 -22.76
C THR A 142 3.43 20.98 -22.57
N THR A 143 2.71 21.91 -21.94
CA THR A 143 3.19 23.25 -21.59
C THR A 143 3.31 23.49 -20.09
N SER A 144 2.91 22.52 -19.27
CA SER A 144 2.99 22.56 -17.82
C SER A 144 3.18 21.15 -17.25
N VAL A 145 3.91 21.03 -16.15
CA VAL A 145 4.05 19.80 -15.36
C VAL A 145 3.87 20.11 -13.88
N THR A 146 3.38 19.14 -13.12
CA THR A 146 3.26 19.25 -11.65
C THR A 146 4.38 18.47 -11.00
N LEU A 147 5.27 19.16 -10.29
CA LEU A 147 6.27 18.54 -9.44
C LEU A 147 5.61 18.14 -8.12
N TYR A 148 6.05 17.03 -7.53
CA TYR A 148 5.61 16.64 -6.20
C TYR A 148 6.76 16.11 -5.33
N LEU A 149 6.58 16.28 -4.02
CA LEU A 149 7.30 15.65 -2.94
C LEU A 149 6.27 15.02 -2.00
N HIS A 150 6.47 13.79 -1.54
CA HIS A 150 5.63 13.19 -0.50
C HIS A 150 6.45 12.21 0.33
N GLY A 151 5.94 11.88 1.50
CA GLY A 151 6.48 10.83 2.35
C GLY A 151 5.79 9.51 2.08
N TRP A 152 5.73 8.66 3.08
CA TRP A 152 4.96 7.43 3.00
C TRP A 152 3.99 7.31 4.17
N TYR A 153 2.80 6.78 3.91
CA TYR A 153 1.73 6.63 4.89
C TYR A 153 2.22 6.03 6.21
N GLY A 154 1.79 6.64 7.32
CA GLY A 154 2.13 6.23 8.68
C GLY A 154 3.59 6.44 9.09
N GLN A 155 4.44 6.99 8.23
CA GLN A 155 5.84 7.27 8.57
C GLN A 155 6.01 8.58 9.33
N SER A 156 7.16 8.69 10.01
CA SER A 156 7.55 9.95 10.64
C SER A 156 7.82 11.04 9.60
N THR A 157 7.88 12.29 10.06
CA THR A 157 8.16 13.47 9.24
C THR A 157 9.33 13.26 8.27
N TYR A 158 9.11 13.64 7.01
CA TYR A 158 10.17 13.80 6.03
C TYR A 158 10.51 15.28 5.84
N TYR A 159 11.72 15.52 5.37
CA TYR A 159 12.24 16.83 5.03
C TYR A 159 12.68 16.85 3.57
N ALA A 160 12.44 17.99 2.91
CA ALA A 160 12.94 18.25 1.56
C ALA A 160 13.43 19.69 1.45
N ASP A 161 14.48 19.88 0.67
CA ASP A 161 15.15 21.15 0.51
C ASP A 161 15.80 21.24 -0.88
N ASP A 162 16.19 22.46 -1.27
CA ASP A 162 16.95 22.75 -2.48
C ASP A 162 16.39 22.07 -3.75
N VAL A 163 15.08 22.21 -3.99
CA VAL A 163 14.38 21.62 -5.14
C VAL A 163 14.80 22.33 -6.42
N VAL A 164 15.31 21.60 -7.39
CA VAL A 164 15.78 22.13 -8.67
C VAL A 164 15.05 21.43 -9.82
N LEU A 165 14.43 22.22 -10.69
CA LEU A 165 14.03 21.79 -12.02
C LEU A 165 14.86 22.54 -13.06
N SER A 166 15.74 21.83 -13.75
CA SER A 166 16.59 22.35 -14.81
C SER A 166 16.02 22.02 -16.18
N GLY A 167 15.84 23.04 -17.02
CA GLY A 167 15.40 22.90 -18.41
C GLY A 167 14.90 24.22 -18.99
N ALA A 168 14.34 24.19 -20.20
CA ALA A 168 13.82 25.40 -20.84
C ALA A 168 12.55 25.89 -20.16
N ALA A 169 12.50 27.16 -19.74
CA ALA A 169 11.29 27.75 -19.19
C ALA A 169 10.15 27.79 -20.23
N GLY A 170 8.92 27.51 -19.82
CA GLY A 170 7.75 27.63 -20.68
C GLY A 170 7.45 29.07 -21.13
N SER A 171 6.67 29.20 -22.20
CA SER A 171 6.37 30.50 -22.83
C SER A 171 5.36 31.37 -22.06
N SER A 172 4.78 30.83 -20.99
CA SER A 172 3.89 31.52 -20.05
C SER A 172 4.49 31.45 -18.65
N PRO A 173 4.25 32.43 -17.77
CA PRO A 173 4.69 32.31 -16.37
C PRO A 173 4.02 31.10 -15.71
N SER A 174 4.76 30.40 -14.84
CA SER A 174 4.18 29.36 -13.98
C SER A 174 3.03 29.96 -13.16
N PRO A 175 1.90 29.25 -13.00
CA PRO A 175 0.80 29.74 -12.19
C PRO A 175 1.27 30.04 -10.77
N THR A 176 1.11 31.27 -10.31
CA THR A 176 1.37 31.63 -8.91
C THR A 176 0.34 30.93 -8.04
N GLN A 177 0.78 29.94 -7.27
CA GLN A 177 -0.11 29.23 -6.35
C GLN A 177 -0.25 30.06 -5.08
N THR A 178 -1.45 30.59 -4.83
CA THR A 178 -1.83 31.03 -3.49
C THR A 178 -2.03 29.76 -2.67
N PRO A 179 -1.48 29.61 -1.44
CA PRO A 179 -1.71 28.43 -0.61
C PRO A 179 -3.21 28.33 -0.36
N THR A 180 -3.87 27.51 -1.17
CA THR A 180 -5.28 27.21 -1.06
C THR A 180 -5.30 25.82 -0.50
N GLN A 181 -5.80 25.71 0.74
CA GLN A 181 -6.05 24.43 1.37
C GLN A 181 -6.91 23.61 0.41
N SER A 182 -6.36 22.52 -0.11
CA SER A 182 -7.18 21.55 -0.83
C SER A 182 -8.14 20.96 0.20
N ALA A 183 -9.43 21.27 0.09
CA ALA A 183 -10.43 20.57 0.86
C ALA A 183 -10.50 19.15 0.30
N SER A 184 -10.04 18.18 1.08
CA SER A 184 -10.47 16.79 0.94
C SER A 184 -12.00 16.77 0.91
N PRO A 185 -12.66 15.94 0.07
CA PRO A 185 -14.10 16.00 -0.12
C PRO A 185 -14.81 15.71 1.21
N THR A 186 -15.39 16.75 1.81
CA THR A 186 -16.27 16.59 2.96
C THR A 186 -17.52 15.83 2.53
N ALA A 187 -17.82 14.73 3.21
CA ALA A 187 -19.11 14.05 3.12
C ALA A 187 -20.24 15.05 3.37
N SER A 188 -21.11 15.23 2.38
CA SER A 188 -22.30 16.05 2.52
C SER A 188 -23.27 15.39 3.51
N ALA A 189 -23.26 15.84 4.76
CA ALA A 189 -24.37 15.61 5.67
C ALA A 189 -25.47 16.62 5.35
N SER A 190 -26.46 16.21 4.55
CA SER A 190 -27.77 16.86 4.53
C SER A 190 -28.85 15.82 4.81
N ALA A 191 -29.27 15.79 6.07
CA ALA A 191 -30.50 15.11 6.46
C ALA A 191 -31.68 15.86 5.83
N SER A 192 -32.29 15.25 4.81
CA SER A 192 -33.58 15.72 4.30
C SER A 192 -34.69 15.18 5.19
N ALA A 193 -35.48 16.11 5.73
CA ALA A 193 -36.64 15.81 6.54
C ALA A 193 -37.75 15.14 5.70
N SER A 194 -38.34 14.12 6.31
CA SER A 194 -39.56 13.40 5.93
C SER A 194 -40.67 14.28 5.33
N PRO A 195 -41.43 13.76 4.36
CA PRO A 195 -42.86 14.00 4.32
C PRO A 195 -43.67 12.70 4.42
N THR A 196 -44.75 12.87 5.17
CA THR A 196 -45.84 11.97 5.52
C THR A 196 -46.53 11.21 4.38
N GLN A 197 -47.08 10.07 4.77
CA GLN A 197 -48.00 9.15 4.06
C GLN A 197 -49.11 9.83 3.23
N SER A 198 -49.51 9.21 2.11
CA SER A 198 -50.89 8.71 1.94
C SER A 198 -51.11 7.81 0.71
N SER A 199 -51.91 6.77 0.95
CA SER A 199 -52.83 5.99 0.09
C SER A 199 -52.36 5.18 -1.13
N THR A 200 -52.68 3.88 -1.01
CA THR A 200 -52.90 2.79 -2.00
C THR A 200 -53.71 3.24 -3.24
N PRO A 201 -53.68 2.52 -4.41
CA PRO A 201 -54.45 1.26 -4.53
C PRO A 201 -53.92 0.18 -5.52
N THR A 202 -54.26 -1.06 -5.16
CA THR A 202 -54.60 -2.27 -5.97
C THR A 202 -53.55 -3.07 -6.77
N GLN A 203 -53.70 -4.39 -6.57
CA GLN A 203 -53.04 -5.55 -7.18
C GLN A 203 -53.23 -5.64 -8.71
N SER A 204 -52.23 -6.22 -9.39
CA SER A 204 -52.47 -7.10 -10.54
C SER A 204 -51.36 -8.16 -10.62
N SER A 205 -51.77 -9.35 -11.03
CA SER A 205 -51.10 -10.65 -10.96
C SER A 205 -49.89 -10.83 -11.88
N SER A 206 -49.00 -11.71 -11.42
CA SER A 206 -47.85 -12.36 -12.09
C SER A 206 -48.12 -12.81 -13.55
N PRO A 207 -47.08 -13.11 -14.38
CA PRO A 207 -46.53 -14.47 -14.29
C PRO A 207 -45.01 -14.63 -14.60
N THR A 208 -44.48 -15.70 -13.98
CA THR A 208 -43.41 -16.62 -14.42
C THR A 208 -41.93 -16.23 -14.39
N GLN A 209 -41.24 -16.95 -13.50
CA GLN A 209 -39.81 -17.22 -13.44
C GLN A 209 -39.29 -17.87 -14.74
N SER A 210 -38.07 -17.52 -15.12
CA SER A 210 -37.20 -18.39 -15.93
C SER A 210 -36.00 -18.78 -15.08
N ALA A 211 -35.93 -20.06 -14.72
CA ALA A 211 -34.81 -20.68 -14.02
C ALA A 211 -33.76 -21.17 -15.03
N SER A 212 -32.48 -21.10 -14.66
CA SER A 212 -31.38 -21.89 -15.25
C SER A 212 -30.13 -21.77 -14.37
N PRO A 213 -29.24 -22.77 -14.28
CA PRO A 213 -29.51 -24.13 -13.82
C PRO A 213 -28.62 -24.52 -12.63
N THR A 214 -29.11 -25.49 -11.86
CA THR A 214 -28.44 -26.20 -10.76
C THR A 214 -27.14 -26.87 -11.21
N ALA A 215 -26.01 -26.54 -10.57
CA ALA A 215 -24.79 -27.34 -10.65
C ALA A 215 -24.93 -28.59 -9.76
N THR A 216 -24.88 -29.76 -10.38
CA THR A 216 -24.94 -31.07 -9.73
C THR A 216 -23.66 -31.32 -8.93
N ALA A 217 -23.77 -31.36 -7.61
CA ALA A 217 -22.72 -31.87 -6.72
C ALA A 217 -22.57 -33.38 -6.93
N THR A 218 -21.40 -33.82 -7.37
CA THR A 218 -21.04 -35.25 -7.36
C THR A 218 -20.36 -35.53 -6.03
N SER A 219 -21.10 -36.13 -5.10
CA SER A 219 -20.57 -36.64 -3.84
C SER A 219 -19.80 -37.95 -4.09
N THR A 220 -18.51 -37.96 -3.85
CA THR A 220 -17.77 -39.18 -3.52
C THR A 220 -17.39 -39.12 -2.05
N GLY A 221 -18.04 -39.98 -1.26
CA GLY A 221 -17.78 -40.11 0.17
C GLY A 221 -16.35 -40.55 0.47
N GLY A 222 -15.76 -39.89 1.46
CA GLY A 222 -14.51 -40.26 2.09
C GLY A 222 -14.61 -39.96 3.58
N THR A 223 -14.55 -41.02 4.39
CA THR A 223 -14.55 -41.04 5.84
C THR A 223 -13.41 -40.24 6.46
N GLY A 224 -13.73 -39.39 7.44
CA GLY A 224 -12.92 -39.05 8.64
C GLY A 224 -11.41 -38.86 8.46
N GLY A 225 -11.01 -37.63 8.15
CA GLY A 225 -9.61 -37.19 8.09
C GLY A 225 -9.50 -36.00 7.14
N GLY A 226 -9.98 -34.82 7.58
CA GLY A 226 -10.11 -33.66 6.71
C GLY A 226 -8.76 -33.23 6.13
N THR A 227 -8.55 -33.46 4.85
CA THR A 227 -7.47 -32.83 4.09
C THR A 227 -7.72 -31.33 4.07
N ASN A 228 -6.70 -30.53 4.38
CA ASN A 228 -6.78 -29.07 4.23
C ASN A 228 -7.23 -28.72 2.80
N PRO A 229 -8.01 -27.64 2.61
CA PRO A 229 -8.35 -27.17 1.28
C PRO A 229 -7.08 -26.84 0.50
N LYS A 230 -7.13 -26.97 -0.83
CA LYS A 230 -6.01 -26.63 -1.71
C LYS A 230 -5.72 -25.13 -1.73
N HIS A 231 -6.78 -24.33 -1.60
CA HIS A 231 -6.75 -22.87 -1.54
C HIS A 231 -7.56 -22.41 -0.33
N TRP A 232 -7.03 -21.46 0.41
CA TRP A 232 -7.64 -20.96 1.63
C TRP A 232 -8.52 -19.74 1.35
N VAL A 233 -9.69 -19.72 1.97
CA VAL A 233 -10.54 -18.52 2.11
C VAL A 233 -10.52 -18.14 3.59
N THR A 234 -9.85 -17.04 3.91
CA THR A 234 -9.68 -16.53 5.27
C THR A 234 -10.61 -15.34 5.50
N GLY A 235 -11.32 -15.31 6.62
CA GLY A 235 -12.14 -14.16 7.01
C GLY A 235 -11.87 -13.76 8.44
N TYR A 236 -11.65 -12.46 8.67
CA TYR A 236 -11.58 -11.92 10.03
C TYR A 236 -12.98 -11.84 10.65
N TRP A 237 -13.14 -12.39 11.85
CA TRP A 237 -14.36 -12.27 12.65
C TRP A 237 -14.09 -11.30 13.78
N GLN A 238 -14.91 -10.26 13.90
CA GLN A 238 -14.71 -9.17 14.83
C GLN A 238 -15.25 -9.54 16.22
N ASP A 239 -14.37 -9.59 17.22
CA ASP A 239 -14.72 -9.68 18.64
C ASP A 239 -15.00 -8.28 19.21
N PHE A 240 -15.69 -7.45 18.44
CA PHE A 240 -16.07 -6.09 18.80
C PHE A 240 -17.11 -5.58 17.81
N ASP A 241 -17.79 -4.50 18.20
CA ASP A 241 -18.73 -3.76 17.36
C ASP A 241 -18.08 -2.51 16.78
N ASN A 242 -18.13 -2.37 15.46
CA ASN A 242 -17.71 -1.19 14.72
C ASN A 242 -18.78 -0.70 13.72
N GLY A 243 -20.04 -1.13 13.89
CA GLY A 243 -21.16 -0.82 13.00
C GLY A 243 -21.36 -1.80 11.83
N ALA A 244 -20.47 -2.78 11.66
CA ALA A 244 -20.74 -3.94 10.79
C ALA A 244 -21.80 -4.87 11.42
N THR A 245 -22.21 -5.90 10.69
CA THR A 245 -23.15 -6.90 11.20
C THR A 245 -22.48 -7.70 12.31
N ASP A 246 -23.02 -7.63 13.52
CA ASP A 246 -22.60 -8.50 14.63
C ASP A 246 -22.90 -9.95 14.28
N GLN A 247 -21.93 -10.86 14.49
CA GLN A 247 -22.08 -12.28 14.15
C GLN A 247 -21.63 -13.17 15.30
N LYS A 248 -22.32 -14.30 15.52
CA LYS A 248 -21.71 -15.43 16.24
C LYS A 248 -20.75 -16.16 15.30
N ILE A 249 -19.85 -16.98 15.87
CA ILE A 249 -18.97 -17.83 15.05
C ILE A 249 -19.80 -18.80 14.19
N SER A 250 -20.93 -19.28 14.71
CA SER A 250 -21.86 -20.14 13.96
C SER A 250 -22.41 -19.48 12.68
N ASP A 251 -22.63 -18.15 12.68
CA ASP A 251 -23.22 -17.40 11.58
C ASP A 251 -22.26 -17.20 10.39
N VAL A 252 -20.95 -17.37 10.59
CA VAL A 252 -19.93 -17.15 9.54
C VAL A 252 -20.17 -18.08 8.36
N SER A 253 -20.15 -17.53 7.13
CA SER A 253 -20.41 -18.28 5.90
C SER A 253 -19.57 -19.55 5.79
N SER A 254 -20.18 -20.61 5.23
CA SER A 254 -19.49 -21.88 4.98
C SER A 254 -18.40 -21.80 3.91
N GLN A 255 -18.29 -20.68 3.19
CA GLN A 255 -17.23 -20.47 2.19
C GLN A 255 -15.87 -20.20 2.85
N TYR A 256 -15.83 -19.65 4.06
CA TYR A 256 -14.59 -19.46 4.80
C TYR A 256 -14.03 -20.80 5.29
N ASN A 257 -12.73 -21.03 5.05
CA ASN A 257 -12.00 -22.19 5.56
C ASN A 257 -11.24 -21.86 6.84
N ILE A 258 -10.76 -20.61 6.95
CA ILE A 258 -10.10 -20.06 8.16
C ILE A 258 -10.93 -18.89 8.67
N ILE A 259 -11.26 -18.91 9.95
CA ILE A 259 -11.90 -17.81 10.67
C ILE A 259 -10.86 -17.24 11.64
N ALA A 260 -10.40 -16.02 11.41
CA ALA A 260 -9.42 -15.33 12.26
C ALA A 260 -10.16 -14.44 13.25
N VAL A 261 -10.13 -14.79 14.54
CA VAL A 261 -10.80 -14.02 15.61
C VAL A 261 -9.96 -12.79 15.95
N ALA A 262 -10.51 -11.62 15.67
CA ALA A 262 -9.89 -10.31 15.86
C ALA A 262 -10.40 -9.64 17.14
N PHE A 263 -9.59 -9.40 18.18
CA PHE A 263 -8.16 -9.70 18.32
C PHE A 263 -7.82 -10.13 19.74
N ALA A 264 -6.65 -10.72 19.93
CA ALA A 264 -6.01 -10.81 21.24
C ALA A 264 -5.60 -9.42 21.75
N ASN A 265 -5.57 -9.27 23.08
CA ASN A 265 -5.09 -8.06 23.75
C ASN A 265 -3.65 -8.26 24.22
N ALA A 266 -2.87 -7.18 24.27
CA ALA A 266 -1.57 -7.18 24.93
C ALA A 266 -1.75 -7.46 26.44
N ASP A 267 -0.87 -8.26 27.03
CA ASP A 267 -0.82 -8.37 28.49
C ASP A 267 -0.33 -7.05 29.08
N SER A 268 -1.08 -6.54 30.06
CA SER A 268 -0.76 -5.33 30.82
C SER A 268 0.62 -5.37 31.50
N ALA A 269 1.19 -6.56 31.71
CA ALA A 269 2.55 -6.72 32.23
C ALA A 269 3.63 -6.20 31.26
N GLY A 270 3.33 -6.05 29.97
CA GLY A 270 4.29 -5.59 28.96
C GLY A 270 5.44 -6.57 28.69
N ASP A 271 5.27 -7.83 29.08
CA ASP A 271 6.27 -8.89 28.98
C ASP A 271 6.21 -9.68 27.67
N GLY A 272 5.47 -9.17 26.68
CA GLY A 272 5.23 -9.84 25.38
C GLY A 272 4.10 -10.87 25.42
N GLY A 273 3.51 -11.14 26.59
CA GLY A 273 2.32 -11.97 26.71
C GLY A 273 1.08 -11.36 26.06
N ILE A 274 0.09 -12.22 25.80
CA ILE A 274 -1.23 -11.84 25.28
C ILE A 274 -2.35 -12.40 26.16
N THR A 275 -3.52 -11.76 26.09
CA THR A 275 -4.76 -12.21 26.74
C THR A 275 -5.91 -12.22 25.74
N PHE A 276 -6.98 -12.96 26.04
CA PHE A 276 -8.18 -12.95 25.22
C PHE A 276 -9.43 -13.22 26.07
N SER A 277 -10.45 -12.39 25.84
CA SER A 277 -11.77 -12.51 26.43
C SER A 277 -12.79 -12.02 25.41
N LEU A 278 -13.86 -12.78 25.22
CA LEU A 278 -14.97 -12.40 24.33
C LEU A 278 -15.56 -11.04 24.75
N ASP A 279 -15.71 -10.12 23.81
CA ASP A 279 -16.08 -8.72 24.10
C ASP A 279 -17.49 -8.62 24.73
N PRO A 280 -17.63 -8.05 25.95
CA PRO A 280 -18.91 -7.95 26.63
C PRO A 280 -19.98 -7.18 25.85
N THR A 281 -19.59 -6.21 25.01
CA THR A 281 -20.55 -5.44 24.19
C THR A 281 -21.15 -6.35 23.13
N LEU A 282 -20.30 -7.11 22.42
CA LEU A 282 -20.70 -8.10 21.44
C LEU A 282 -21.54 -9.22 22.08
N GLN A 283 -21.15 -9.70 23.27
CA GLN A 283 -21.95 -10.68 24.03
C GLN A 283 -23.38 -10.18 24.24
N SER A 284 -23.55 -8.92 24.66
CA SER A 284 -24.85 -8.30 24.88
C SER A 284 -25.65 -8.17 23.59
N LYS A 285 -25.04 -7.64 22.52
CA LYS A 285 -25.69 -7.44 21.23
C LYS A 285 -26.15 -8.74 20.56
N LEU A 286 -25.39 -9.82 20.76
CA LEU A 286 -25.72 -11.15 20.25
C LEU A 286 -26.67 -11.94 21.17
N GLY A 287 -27.40 -11.24 22.05
CA GLY A 287 -28.44 -11.82 22.90
C GLY A 287 -27.88 -12.68 24.04
N GLY A 288 -26.75 -12.29 24.62
CA GLY A 288 -26.07 -13.03 25.67
C GLY A 288 -25.18 -14.15 25.13
N TYR A 289 -24.41 -13.88 24.08
CA TYR A 289 -23.47 -14.85 23.50
C TYR A 289 -22.36 -15.16 24.49
N THR A 290 -22.44 -16.33 25.15
CA THR A 290 -21.54 -16.68 26.26
C THR A 290 -20.21 -17.27 25.78
N ASP A 291 -19.20 -17.22 26.64
CA ASP A 291 -17.91 -17.89 26.45
C ASP A 291 -18.07 -19.40 26.14
N ALA A 292 -19.03 -20.07 26.80
CA ALA A 292 -19.33 -21.47 26.56
C ALA A 292 -19.93 -21.70 25.16
N GLN A 293 -20.83 -20.83 24.71
CA GLN A 293 -21.40 -20.91 23.36
C GLN A 293 -20.35 -20.59 22.30
N PHE A 294 -19.49 -19.60 22.52
CA PHE A 294 -18.39 -19.26 21.62
C PHE A 294 -17.45 -20.45 21.41
N LYS A 295 -17.04 -21.12 22.50
CA LYS A 295 -16.23 -22.35 22.44
C LYS A 295 -16.95 -23.49 21.71
N ALA A 296 -18.26 -23.64 21.94
CA ALA A 296 -19.06 -24.65 21.24
C ALA A 296 -19.17 -24.37 19.73
N ASP A 297 -19.33 -23.10 19.34
CA ASP A 297 -19.40 -22.68 17.93
C ASP A 297 -18.05 -22.90 17.22
N ILE A 298 -16.92 -22.61 17.89
CA ILE A 298 -15.58 -22.94 17.41
C ILE A 298 -15.46 -24.44 17.13
N ALA A 299 -15.80 -25.27 18.12
CA ALA A 299 -15.75 -26.72 17.98
C ALA A 299 -16.67 -27.23 16.85
N ALA A 300 -17.84 -26.61 16.68
CA ALA A 300 -18.77 -26.95 15.59
C ALA A 300 -18.21 -26.59 14.21
N LYS A 301 -17.56 -25.43 14.04
CA LYS A 301 -16.87 -25.07 12.79
C LYS A 301 -15.70 -26.03 12.52
N GLN A 302 -14.95 -26.41 13.54
CA GLN A 302 -13.86 -27.39 13.40
C GLN A 302 -14.35 -28.78 13.00
N ALA A 303 -15.50 -29.22 13.55
CA ALA A 303 -16.14 -30.46 13.12
C ALA A 303 -16.59 -30.43 11.65
N GLN A 304 -16.81 -29.24 11.08
CA GLN A 304 -17.08 -29.01 9.65
C GLN A 304 -15.78 -28.86 8.82
N GLY A 305 -14.61 -29.15 9.41
CA GLY A 305 -13.31 -29.05 8.74
C GLY A 305 -12.73 -27.64 8.65
N LYS A 306 -13.37 -26.65 9.28
CA LYS A 306 -12.87 -25.26 9.31
C LYS A 306 -11.75 -25.11 10.32
N LYS A 307 -10.91 -24.09 10.14
CA LYS A 307 -9.92 -23.68 11.12
C LYS A 307 -10.39 -22.38 11.77
N VAL A 308 -10.29 -22.30 13.09
CA VAL A 308 -10.51 -21.05 13.82
C VAL A 308 -9.22 -20.71 14.53
N ILE A 309 -8.67 -19.53 14.28
CA ILE A 309 -7.40 -19.05 14.82
C ILE A 309 -7.61 -17.74 15.56
N LEU A 310 -6.70 -17.41 16.48
CA LEU A 310 -6.70 -16.12 17.16
C LEU A 310 -5.76 -15.16 16.43
N SER A 311 -6.24 -13.98 16.03
CA SER A 311 -5.39 -12.94 15.47
C SER A 311 -4.80 -12.05 16.56
N ILE A 312 -3.52 -11.73 16.40
CA ILE A 312 -2.76 -10.86 17.31
C ILE A 312 -2.36 -9.61 16.56
N GLY A 313 -2.88 -8.47 17.01
CA GLY A 313 -2.54 -7.15 16.50
C GLY A 313 -3.77 -6.33 16.20
N GLY A 314 -3.93 -5.98 14.92
CA GLY A 314 -4.85 -4.95 14.44
C GLY A 314 -4.33 -3.54 14.71
N GLN A 315 -4.98 -2.54 14.10
CA GLN A 315 -4.61 -1.13 14.17
C GLN A 315 -4.28 -0.59 15.58
N ASN A 316 -4.94 -1.11 16.62
CA ASN A 316 -4.74 -0.68 18.02
C ASN A 316 -3.87 -1.64 18.86
N GLY A 317 -3.31 -2.68 18.24
CA GLY A 317 -2.44 -3.65 18.90
C GLY A 317 -1.14 -3.01 19.39
N THR A 318 -0.78 -3.26 20.65
CA THR A 318 0.45 -2.73 21.28
C THR A 318 1.44 -3.83 21.67
N ILE A 319 1.22 -5.06 21.17
CA ILE A 319 2.11 -6.19 21.44
C ILE A 319 3.48 -5.91 20.82
N SER A 320 4.54 -6.12 21.58
CA SER A 320 5.92 -5.98 21.13
C SER A 320 6.76 -7.16 21.62
N ILE A 321 7.46 -7.80 20.69
CA ILE A 321 8.33 -8.96 20.98
C ILE A 321 9.75 -8.62 20.54
N THR A 322 10.55 -8.15 21.49
CA THR A 322 11.90 -7.61 21.26
C THR A 322 13.00 -8.31 22.06
N SER A 323 12.66 -9.42 22.73
CA SER A 323 13.62 -10.24 23.46
C SER A 323 13.21 -11.71 23.49
N ALA A 324 14.16 -12.59 23.81
CA ALA A 324 13.89 -14.03 23.95
C ALA A 324 12.91 -14.34 25.09
N ALA A 325 12.92 -13.55 26.17
CA ALA A 325 11.98 -13.68 27.27
C ALA A 325 10.56 -13.35 26.80
N GLN A 326 10.38 -12.25 26.07
CA GLN A 326 9.09 -11.86 25.49
C GLN A 326 8.59 -12.89 24.46
N ALA A 327 9.48 -13.44 23.63
CA ALA A 327 9.13 -14.53 22.71
C ALA A 327 8.57 -15.76 23.45
N THR A 328 9.17 -16.10 24.59
CA THR A 328 8.72 -17.22 25.43
C THR A 328 7.37 -16.92 26.10
N ALA A 329 7.19 -15.70 26.62
CA ALA A 329 5.93 -15.26 27.23
C ALA A 329 4.77 -15.25 26.23
N PHE A 330 5.01 -14.75 25.02
CA PHE A 330 4.07 -14.84 23.91
C PHE A 330 3.69 -16.28 23.61
N ALA A 331 4.66 -17.16 23.37
CA ALA A 331 4.40 -18.56 23.02
C ALA A 331 3.62 -19.30 24.12
N ASN A 332 3.90 -19.03 25.40
CA ASN A 332 3.19 -19.64 26.52
C ASN A 332 1.75 -19.13 26.65
N SER A 333 1.56 -17.82 26.59
CA SER A 333 0.24 -17.21 26.73
C SER A 333 -0.67 -17.54 25.55
N ALA A 334 -0.17 -17.46 24.31
CA ALA A 334 -0.89 -17.87 23.11
C ALA A 334 -1.32 -19.34 23.18
N TYR A 335 -0.42 -20.25 23.57
CA TYR A 335 -0.75 -21.66 23.72
C TYR A 335 -1.83 -21.89 24.80
N SER A 336 -1.76 -21.17 25.93
CA SER A 336 -2.79 -21.24 26.98
C SER A 336 -4.17 -20.82 26.46
N ILE A 337 -4.24 -19.72 25.70
CA ILE A 337 -5.50 -19.25 25.10
C ILE A 337 -6.02 -20.27 24.08
N MET A 338 -5.14 -20.79 23.21
CA MET A 338 -5.51 -21.84 22.25
C MET A 338 -6.13 -23.05 22.95
N GLN A 339 -5.55 -23.51 24.07
CA GLN A 339 -6.08 -24.62 24.84
C GLN A 339 -7.43 -24.30 25.51
N ASN A 340 -7.62 -23.06 25.97
CA ASN A 340 -8.87 -22.66 26.65
C ASN A 340 -10.05 -22.50 25.69
N TYR A 341 -9.81 -21.97 24.49
CA TYR A 341 -10.88 -21.69 23.51
C TYR A 341 -10.97 -22.72 22.38
N GLY A 342 -9.97 -23.58 22.24
CA GLY A 342 -9.88 -24.59 21.20
C GLY A 342 -9.34 -24.06 19.86
N PHE A 343 -8.64 -22.93 19.82
CA PHE A 343 -8.10 -22.39 18.56
C PHE A 343 -7.08 -23.33 17.91
N ASN A 344 -7.08 -23.40 16.57
CA ASN A 344 -6.14 -24.21 15.79
C ASN A 344 -4.76 -23.58 15.66
N GLY A 345 -4.61 -22.30 16.04
CA GLY A 345 -3.35 -21.58 15.96
C GLY A 345 -3.57 -20.07 15.99
N VAL A 346 -2.68 -19.34 15.35
CA VAL A 346 -2.62 -17.87 15.44
C VAL A 346 -2.44 -17.21 14.08
N ASP A 347 -2.87 -15.95 14.03
CA ASP A 347 -2.60 -15.01 12.95
C ASP A 347 -1.76 -13.83 13.48
N ILE A 348 -0.76 -13.40 12.71
CA ILE A 348 0.11 -12.27 13.07
C ILE A 348 -0.21 -11.06 12.21
N ASP A 349 -0.78 -10.04 12.85
CA ASP A 349 -1.31 -8.81 12.25
C ASP A 349 -0.85 -7.57 13.04
N LEU A 350 0.43 -7.53 13.45
CA LEU A 350 1.04 -6.43 14.20
C LEU A 350 1.46 -5.29 13.26
N GLU A 351 0.67 -4.23 13.19
CA GLU A 351 0.92 -3.10 12.28
C GLU A 351 1.94 -2.07 12.83
N ASN A 352 2.38 -2.24 14.08
CA ASN A 352 3.34 -1.37 14.77
C ASN A 352 4.80 -1.87 14.68
N GLY A 353 5.07 -2.78 13.74
CA GLY A 353 6.39 -3.36 13.48
C GLY A 353 6.66 -4.66 14.24
N ILE A 354 7.49 -5.51 13.65
CA ILE A 354 7.89 -6.80 14.23
C ILE A 354 9.40 -6.94 14.23
N ASN A 355 9.94 -7.66 15.21
CA ASN A 355 11.34 -8.07 15.18
C ASN A 355 11.46 -9.49 14.62
N PRO A 356 12.08 -9.69 13.45
CA PRO A 356 12.10 -11.01 12.82
C PRO A 356 12.74 -12.09 13.68
N THR A 357 13.81 -11.75 14.41
CA THR A 357 14.55 -12.71 15.24
C THR A 357 13.71 -13.26 16.38
N TYR A 358 12.98 -12.39 17.08
CA TYR A 358 12.22 -12.80 18.26
C TYR A 358 10.82 -13.29 17.91
N MET A 359 10.19 -12.72 16.88
CA MET A 359 8.90 -13.21 16.40
C MET A 359 9.02 -14.62 15.83
N SER A 360 10.01 -14.91 14.97
CA SER A 360 10.19 -16.27 14.43
C SER A 360 10.45 -17.29 15.54
N SER A 361 11.30 -16.95 16.52
CA SER A 361 11.53 -17.76 17.71
C SER A 361 10.26 -18.01 18.52
N ALA A 362 9.42 -16.99 18.74
CA ALA A 362 8.17 -17.12 19.46
C ALA A 362 7.20 -18.09 18.73
N LEU A 363 7.11 -17.96 17.40
CA LEU A 363 6.24 -18.78 16.56
C LEU A 363 6.69 -20.24 16.50
N HIS A 364 8.00 -20.52 16.39
CA HIS A 364 8.50 -21.90 16.47
C HIS A 364 8.29 -22.51 17.86
N GLN A 365 8.46 -21.74 18.94
CA GLN A 365 8.15 -22.20 20.29
C GLN A 365 6.65 -22.54 20.46
N LEU A 366 5.76 -21.71 19.90
CA LEU A 366 4.33 -21.95 19.92
C LEU A 366 3.96 -23.19 19.09
N ALA A 367 4.47 -23.30 17.87
CA ALA A 367 4.25 -24.46 17.00
C ALA A 367 4.73 -25.76 17.65
N ALA A 368 5.87 -25.75 18.35
CA ALA A 368 6.38 -26.91 19.07
C ALA A 368 5.45 -27.36 20.22
N LYS A 369 4.73 -26.42 20.86
CA LYS A 369 3.72 -26.73 21.88
C LYS A 369 2.43 -27.26 21.26
N ALA A 370 1.97 -26.64 20.17
CA ALA A 370 0.70 -26.95 19.51
C ALA A 370 0.73 -28.25 18.68
N GLY A 371 1.89 -28.60 18.12
CA GLY A 371 2.08 -29.81 17.32
C GLY A 371 1.57 -29.71 15.88
N SER A 372 1.41 -30.86 15.23
CA SER A 372 1.23 -30.99 13.76
C SER A 372 -0.09 -30.46 13.19
N GLY A 373 -1.00 -29.98 14.03
CA GLY A 373 -2.25 -29.34 13.61
C GLY A 373 -2.23 -27.81 13.65
N PHE A 374 -1.10 -27.21 14.03
CA PHE A 374 -0.96 -25.77 14.19
C PHE A 374 -1.17 -25.03 12.87
N ILE A 375 -2.03 -24.01 12.90
CA ILE A 375 -2.27 -23.10 11.78
C ILE A 375 -1.60 -21.77 12.10
N LEU A 376 -0.68 -21.35 11.24
CA LEU A 376 -0.02 -20.05 11.33
C LEU A 376 -0.35 -19.23 10.10
N THR A 377 -1.02 -18.10 10.30
CA THR A 377 -1.19 -17.09 9.27
C THR A 377 -0.51 -15.79 9.64
N MET A 378 -0.27 -14.95 8.63
CA MET A 378 0.27 -13.61 8.81
C MET A 378 -0.47 -12.68 7.86
N ALA A 379 -0.71 -11.44 8.27
CA ALA A 379 -1.37 -10.43 7.44
C ALA A 379 -0.56 -9.13 7.38
N PRO A 380 0.64 -9.14 6.77
CA PRO A 380 1.43 -7.92 6.65
C PRO A 380 0.72 -6.84 5.83
N GLN A 381 1.00 -5.57 6.13
CA GLN A 381 0.72 -4.50 5.19
C GLN A 381 1.64 -4.64 3.97
N THR A 382 1.26 -4.03 2.85
CA THR A 382 2.07 -4.08 1.62
C THR A 382 3.51 -3.56 1.79
N ILE A 383 3.76 -2.58 2.68
CA ILE A 383 5.10 -2.07 2.98
C ILE A 383 6.02 -3.16 3.54
N ASP A 384 5.46 -4.12 4.26
CA ASP A 384 6.22 -5.15 4.95
C ASP A 384 6.57 -6.34 4.03
N VAL A 385 6.28 -6.23 2.73
CA VAL A 385 6.47 -7.28 1.70
C VAL A 385 7.31 -6.78 0.51
N LEU A 386 7.88 -5.58 0.59
CA LEU A 386 8.63 -4.96 -0.51
C LEU A 386 9.92 -5.72 -0.91
N SER A 387 10.54 -6.43 0.03
CA SER A 387 11.74 -7.22 -0.24
C SER A 387 11.92 -8.33 0.79
N ALA A 388 12.80 -9.29 0.51
CA ALA A 388 13.13 -10.37 1.45
C ALA A 388 13.68 -9.88 2.81
N SER A 389 14.14 -8.62 2.89
CA SER A 389 14.59 -7.98 4.13
C SER A 389 13.52 -7.14 4.84
N SER A 390 12.33 -6.96 4.27
CA SER A 390 11.20 -6.36 4.99
C SER A 390 10.84 -7.25 6.18
N ASP A 391 10.65 -6.67 7.37
CA ASP A 391 10.61 -7.44 8.62
C ASP A 391 9.56 -8.57 8.63
N TYR A 392 8.36 -8.32 8.09
CA TYR A 392 7.35 -9.39 7.93
C TYR A 392 7.75 -10.47 6.96
N LEU A 393 8.17 -10.12 5.75
CA LEU A 393 8.57 -11.12 4.77
C LEU A 393 9.80 -11.91 5.24
N ALA A 394 10.76 -11.25 5.90
CA ALA A 394 11.89 -11.91 6.56
C ALA A 394 11.42 -12.90 7.64
N THR A 395 10.44 -12.51 8.47
CA THR A 395 9.84 -13.40 9.47
C THR A 395 9.14 -14.58 8.81
N ALA A 396 8.29 -14.33 7.81
CA ALA A 396 7.57 -15.36 7.06
C ALA A 396 8.52 -16.38 6.41
N LEU A 397 9.67 -15.92 5.89
CA LEU A 397 10.72 -16.80 5.36
C LEU A 397 11.40 -17.63 6.46
N GLN A 398 11.63 -17.05 7.65
CA GLN A 398 12.21 -17.77 8.80
C GLN A 398 11.28 -18.83 9.39
N VAL A 399 9.96 -18.62 9.31
CA VAL A 399 8.94 -19.58 9.79
C VAL A 399 8.27 -20.33 8.64
N LYS A 400 8.88 -20.34 7.45
CA LYS A 400 8.31 -20.94 6.23
C LYS A 400 7.94 -22.42 6.43
N ASP A 401 8.65 -23.13 7.30
CA ASP A 401 8.42 -24.54 7.63
C ASP A 401 7.11 -24.79 8.41
N ILE A 402 6.60 -23.77 9.12
CA ILE A 402 5.36 -23.84 9.89
C ILE A 402 4.27 -22.87 9.39
N LEU A 403 4.58 -21.96 8.47
CA LEU A 403 3.64 -21.01 7.89
C LEU A 403 2.59 -21.72 7.03
N THR A 404 1.31 -21.48 7.33
CA THR A 404 0.19 -21.94 6.51
C THR A 404 -0.01 -21.02 5.31
N ILE A 405 -0.24 -19.73 5.55
CA ILE A 405 -0.43 -18.73 4.50
C ILE A 405 -0.15 -17.31 5.01
N MET A 406 0.51 -16.48 4.20
CA MET A 406 0.69 -15.06 4.40
C MET A 406 -0.31 -14.31 3.50
N ASN A 407 -1.29 -13.68 4.11
CA ASN A 407 -2.38 -12.95 3.46
C ASN A 407 -2.07 -11.45 3.47
N THR A 408 -1.21 -10.97 2.57
CA THR A 408 -0.87 -9.54 2.50
C THR A 408 -2.12 -8.67 2.34
N GLN A 409 -2.19 -7.56 3.07
CA GLN A 409 -3.29 -6.60 3.03
C GLN A 409 -3.12 -5.66 1.83
N PHE A 410 -3.81 -5.91 0.72
CA PHE A 410 -3.74 -5.13 -0.53
C PHE A 410 -4.65 -3.89 -0.52
N TYR A 411 -4.75 -3.21 0.62
CA TYR A 411 -5.64 -2.08 0.85
C TYR A 411 -5.06 -1.13 1.90
N ASN A 412 -5.69 0.04 2.08
CA ASN A 412 -5.15 1.13 2.91
C ASN A 412 -3.68 1.41 2.57
N SER A 413 -3.35 1.38 1.29
CA SER A 413 -1.99 1.41 0.80
C SER A 413 -1.79 2.47 -0.26
N GLY A 414 -0.61 3.09 -0.24
CA GLY A 414 -0.12 3.89 -1.36
C GLY A 414 0.30 3.02 -2.56
N SER A 415 1.06 3.62 -3.47
CA SER A 415 1.64 2.88 -4.59
C SER A 415 2.90 2.12 -4.18
N MET A 416 3.01 0.86 -4.59
CA MET A 416 4.14 0.00 -4.21
C MET A 416 5.01 -0.39 -5.39
N ASN A 417 6.29 -0.63 -5.09
CA ASN A 417 7.17 -1.29 -6.03
C ASN A 417 6.77 -2.76 -6.20
N GLY A 418 6.57 -3.18 -7.45
CA GLY A 418 6.37 -4.56 -7.84
C GLY A 418 7.68 -5.34 -7.93
N CYS A 419 7.59 -6.67 -8.10
CA CYS A 419 8.76 -7.54 -8.26
C CYS A 419 9.61 -7.24 -9.52
N ASP A 420 9.09 -6.45 -10.45
CA ASP A 420 9.78 -5.95 -11.64
C ASP A 420 10.40 -4.55 -11.46
N GLY A 421 10.25 -3.96 -10.26
CA GLY A 421 10.68 -2.61 -9.92
C GLY A 421 9.71 -1.50 -10.34
N GLY A 422 8.64 -1.82 -11.07
CA GLY A 422 7.59 -0.87 -11.46
C GLY A 422 6.79 -0.37 -10.27
N VAL A 423 6.10 0.77 -10.41
CA VAL A 423 5.26 1.35 -9.35
C VAL A 423 3.79 1.11 -9.69
N TYR A 424 3.05 0.50 -8.76
CA TYR A 424 1.66 0.12 -8.96
C TYR A 424 0.81 0.68 -7.83
N SER A 425 -0.35 1.24 -8.17
CA SER A 425 -1.32 1.76 -7.19
C SER A 425 -2.34 0.70 -6.81
N GLU A 426 -2.80 0.73 -5.56
CA GLU A 426 -3.85 -0.17 -5.06
C GLU A 426 -5.13 -0.13 -5.91
N GLY A 427 -5.97 -1.16 -5.77
CA GLY A 427 -7.23 -1.26 -6.50
C GLY A 427 -7.14 -1.94 -7.87
N SER A 428 -5.98 -2.51 -8.24
CA SER A 428 -5.74 -3.10 -9.57
C SER A 428 -5.22 -4.54 -9.54
N VAL A 429 -5.42 -5.27 -10.64
CA VAL A 429 -4.84 -6.62 -10.83
C VAL A 429 -3.32 -6.57 -10.78
N ASP A 430 -2.70 -5.54 -11.37
CA ASP A 430 -1.24 -5.40 -11.42
C ASP A 430 -0.65 -5.18 -10.02
N PHE A 431 -1.29 -4.36 -9.19
CA PHE A 431 -0.87 -4.18 -7.80
C PHE A 431 -0.86 -5.49 -7.01
N ILE A 432 -1.94 -6.27 -7.13
CA ILE A 432 -2.04 -7.55 -6.43
C ILE A 432 -0.98 -8.53 -6.93
N THR A 433 -0.88 -8.69 -8.24
CA THR A 433 -0.03 -9.72 -8.85
C THR A 433 1.46 -9.42 -8.72
N THR A 434 1.87 -8.15 -8.73
CA THR A 434 3.27 -7.74 -8.64
C THR A 434 3.84 -7.88 -7.24
N ILE A 435 3.08 -7.55 -6.18
CA ILE A 435 3.53 -7.72 -4.79
C ILE A 435 3.44 -9.20 -4.37
N ALA A 436 2.42 -9.95 -4.82
CA ALA A 436 2.38 -11.40 -4.63
C ALA A 436 3.61 -12.08 -5.29
N CYS A 437 3.99 -11.61 -6.48
CA CYS A 437 5.21 -12.03 -7.16
C CYS A 437 6.47 -11.74 -6.31
N THR A 438 6.56 -10.59 -5.63
CA THR A 438 7.68 -10.25 -4.73
C THR A 438 7.83 -11.29 -3.62
N ALA A 439 6.74 -11.65 -2.93
CA ALA A 439 6.75 -12.65 -1.87
C ALA A 439 7.21 -14.03 -2.36
N ILE A 440 6.74 -14.45 -3.55
CA ILE A 440 7.12 -15.73 -4.14
C ILE A 440 8.59 -15.73 -4.56
N GLN A 441 9.08 -14.67 -5.21
CA GLN A 441 10.48 -14.56 -5.63
C GLN A 441 11.44 -14.43 -4.45
N ALA A 442 11.00 -13.86 -3.33
CA ALA A 442 11.77 -13.81 -2.09
C ALA A 442 11.93 -15.19 -1.44
N GLY A 443 11.09 -16.17 -1.80
CA GLY A 443 11.28 -17.57 -1.44
C GLY A 443 10.09 -18.24 -0.75
N LEU A 444 8.94 -17.56 -0.57
CA LEU A 444 7.73 -18.24 -0.10
C LEU A 444 7.22 -19.21 -1.17
N SER A 445 6.68 -20.35 -0.73
CA SER A 445 6.01 -21.25 -1.67
C SER A 445 4.69 -20.59 -2.12
N PRO A 446 4.24 -20.75 -3.38
CA PRO A 446 3.03 -20.04 -3.82
C PRO A 446 1.78 -20.36 -3.02
N ASN A 447 1.67 -21.57 -2.46
CA ASN A 447 0.57 -21.96 -1.58
C ASN A 447 0.58 -21.27 -0.21
N GLN A 448 1.66 -20.57 0.12
CA GLN A 448 1.80 -19.76 1.32
C GLN A 448 1.55 -18.27 1.04
N VAL A 449 1.15 -17.87 -0.17
CA VAL A 449 0.88 -16.48 -0.53
C VAL A 449 -0.60 -16.31 -0.83
N GLY A 450 -1.27 -15.44 -0.06
CA GLY A 450 -2.69 -15.13 -0.17
C GLY A 450 -2.95 -13.66 -0.46
N ILE A 451 -4.15 -13.38 -0.99
CA ILE A 451 -4.59 -12.03 -1.39
C ILE A 451 -5.62 -11.51 -0.39
N GLY A 452 -5.22 -10.57 0.48
CA GLY A 452 -6.10 -9.89 1.44
C GLY A 452 -6.75 -8.64 0.85
N VAL A 453 -8.08 -8.59 0.82
CA VAL A 453 -8.85 -7.42 0.32
C VAL A 453 -10.02 -7.05 1.23
N PRO A 454 -10.51 -5.79 1.20
CA PRO A 454 -11.69 -5.41 1.97
C PRO A 454 -12.95 -6.10 1.44
N ALA A 455 -13.82 -6.57 2.33
CA ALA A 455 -15.08 -7.24 1.96
C ALA A 455 -16.11 -6.29 1.32
N SER A 456 -15.95 -4.98 1.59
CA SER A 456 -16.78 -3.91 1.06
C SER A 456 -16.02 -2.59 1.10
N THR A 457 -16.57 -1.56 0.45
CA THR A 457 -16.05 -0.19 0.55
C THR A 457 -16.07 0.38 1.97
N SER A 458 -16.86 -0.19 2.89
CA SER A 458 -16.91 0.26 4.29
C SER A 458 -15.87 -0.43 5.17
N ALA A 459 -15.22 -1.48 4.68
CA ALA A 459 -14.31 -2.28 5.48
C ALA A 459 -12.90 -1.67 5.58
N ALA A 460 -12.55 -0.77 4.67
CA ALA A 460 -11.24 -0.10 4.65
C ALA A 460 -11.40 1.36 4.19
N GLY A 461 -10.41 2.20 4.50
CA GLY A 461 -10.37 3.58 4.04
C GLY A 461 -10.10 3.67 2.53
N SER A 462 -9.40 2.68 1.97
CA SER A 462 -9.11 2.60 0.53
C SER A 462 -8.85 1.15 0.09
N GLY A 463 -8.58 0.92 -1.20
CA GLY A 463 -8.18 -0.41 -1.72
C GLY A 463 -9.27 -1.46 -1.94
N TYR A 464 -10.57 -1.14 -1.71
CA TYR A 464 -11.65 -2.05 -2.11
C TYR A 464 -11.64 -2.30 -3.63
N VAL A 465 -11.80 -3.56 -4.03
CA VAL A 465 -11.92 -3.99 -5.42
C VAL A 465 -13.14 -4.85 -5.62
N ALA A 466 -13.67 -4.86 -6.85
CA ALA A 466 -14.74 -5.79 -7.21
C ALA A 466 -14.22 -7.25 -7.24
N PRO A 467 -15.08 -8.25 -6.99
CA PRO A 467 -14.71 -9.67 -7.04
C PRO A 467 -13.92 -10.10 -8.26
N SER A 468 -14.32 -9.63 -9.44
CA SER A 468 -13.67 -9.93 -10.70
C SER A 468 -12.19 -9.53 -10.74
N VAL A 469 -11.77 -8.50 -9.99
CA VAL A 469 -10.36 -8.08 -9.92
C VAL A 469 -9.54 -9.14 -9.18
N VAL A 470 -10.05 -9.65 -8.06
CA VAL A 470 -9.40 -10.70 -7.27
C VAL A 470 -9.34 -12.01 -8.05
N GLU A 471 -10.44 -12.38 -8.71
CA GLU A 471 -10.49 -13.56 -9.58
C GLU A 471 -9.51 -13.47 -10.75
N ASN A 472 -9.37 -12.28 -11.35
CA ASN A 472 -8.40 -12.02 -12.41
C ASN A 472 -6.96 -12.10 -11.90
N ALA A 473 -6.66 -11.55 -10.71
CA ALA A 473 -5.36 -11.69 -10.09
C ALA A 473 -5.01 -13.17 -9.81
N LEU A 474 -5.94 -13.94 -9.25
CA LEU A 474 -5.77 -15.38 -9.03
C LEU A 474 -5.54 -16.13 -10.34
N ASN A 475 -6.33 -15.87 -11.39
CA ASN A 475 -6.14 -16.49 -12.70
C ASN A 475 -4.82 -16.06 -13.35
N CYS A 476 -4.37 -14.82 -13.14
CA CYS A 476 -3.10 -14.35 -13.66
C CYS A 476 -1.94 -15.09 -12.99
N LEU A 477 -1.94 -15.16 -11.66
CA LEU A 477 -0.92 -15.89 -10.90
C LEU A 477 -0.97 -17.39 -11.22
N ALA A 478 -2.15 -18.02 -11.19
CA ALA A 478 -2.29 -19.46 -11.32
C ALA A 478 -2.12 -19.99 -12.75
N LYS A 479 -2.58 -19.24 -13.75
CA LYS A 479 -2.72 -19.70 -15.14
C LYS A 479 -2.09 -18.76 -16.19
N GLY A 480 -1.66 -17.56 -15.80
CA GLY A 480 -1.14 -16.57 -16.74
C GLY A 480 -2.21 -15.94 -17.64
N THR A 481 -3.48 -15.99 -17.22
CA THR A 481 -4.65 -15.47 -17.94
C THR A 481 -5.34 -14.36 -17.15
N ASN A 482 -6.00 -13.41 -17.82
CA ASN A 482 -6.64 -12.26 -17.18
C ASN A 482 -5.69 -11.37 -16.35
N CYS A 483 -4.42 -11.35 -16.73
CA CYS A 483 -3.45 -10.40 -16.20
C CYS A 483 -3.79 -8.96 -16.64
N GLY A 484 -3.30 -7.97 -15.88
CA GLY A 484 -3.27 -6.59 -16.33
C GLY A 484 -2.09 -6.35 -17.28
N THR A 485 -1.42 -5.22 -17.12
CA THR A 485 -0.21 -4.91 -17.90
C THR A 485 1.00 -5.72 -17.43
N PHE A 486 1.04 -6.06 -16.15
CA PHE A 486 2.06 -6.94 -15.60
C PHE A 486 1.72 -8.40 -15.92
N LYS A 487 2.72 -9.15 -16.37
CA LYS A 487 2.61 -10.59 -16.59
C LYS A 487 3.73 -11.31 -15.83
N PRO A 488 3.39 -12.17 -14.85
CA PRO A 488 4.37 -13.00 -14.16
C PRO A 488 5.23 -13.81 -15.13
N SER A 489 6.53 -13.94 -14.81
CA SER A 489 7.48 -14.75 -15.58
C SER A 489 7.21 -16.26 -15.48
N ALA A 490 6.42 -16.69 -14.50
CA ALA A 490 5.98 -18.05 -14.29
C ALA A 490 4.53 -18.07 -13.77
N THR A 491 3.85 -19.21 -13.96
CA THR A 491 2.53 -19.47 -13.37
C THR A 491 2.70 -20.27 -12.08
N TRP A 492 1.82 -20.01 -11.12
CA TRP A 492 1.80 -20.63 -9.80
C TRP A 492 0.43 -21.25 -9.50
N PRO A 493 0.10 -22.43 -10.07
CA PRO A 493 -1.22 -23.05 -9.93
C PRO A 493 -1.65 -23.27 -8.48
N THR A 494 -0.68 -23.40 -7.57
CA THR A 494 -0.92 -23.62 -6.14
C THR A 494 -1.00 -22.32 -5.35
N ILE A 495 -1.28 -21.15 -5.94
CA ILE A 495 -1.41 -19.88 -5.21
C ILE A 495 -2.35 -20.04 -3.99
N GLY A 496 -1.98 -19.49 -2.84
CA GLY A 496 -2.53 -19.89 -1.54
C GLY A 496 -4.02 -19.61 -1.34
N GLY A 497 -4.55 -18.53 -1.91
CA GLY A 497 -5.97 -18.20 -1.86
C GLY A 497 -6.24 -16.74 -1.53
N VAL A 498 -7.34 -16.48 -0.81
CA VAL A 498 -7.83 -15.14 -0.52
C VAL A 498 -8.12 -14.95 0.97
N MET A 499 -8.08 -13.69 1.39
CA MET A 499 -8.43 -13.25 2.73
C MET A 499 -9.32 -12.01 2.62
N THR A 500 -10.22 -11.82 3.58
CA THR A 500 -10.92 -10.56 3.72
C THR A 500 -11.01 -10.02 5.13
N TRP A 501 -10.84 -8.71 5.24
CA TRP A 501 -11.37 -7.90 6.31
C TRP A 501 -12.75 -7.39 5.89
N SER A 502 -13.86 -7.83 6.46
CA SER A 502 -14.05 -8.87 7.48
C SER A 502 -15.32 -9.67 7.17
N THR A 503 -15.53 -10.80 7.84
CA THR A 503 -16.78 -11.59 7.74
C THR A 503 -18.02 -10.75 8.10
N ASN A 504 -17.88 -9.86 9.09
CA ASN A 504 -18.94 -8.95 9.54
C ASN A 504 -19.28 -7.90 8.46
N TRP A 505 -18.26 -7.32 7.82
CA TRP A 505 -18.47 -6.40 6.70
C TRP A 505 -18.99 -7.10 5.46
N ASP A 506 -18.57 -8.34 5.20
CA ASP A 506 -19.14 -9.16 4.12
C ASP A 506 -20.62 -9.42 4.36
N ALA A 507 -21.00 -9.80 5.59
CA ALA A 507 -22.39 -10.00 5.98
C ALA A 507 -23.23 -8.72 5.83
N SER A 508 -22.70 -7.56 6.22
CA SER A 508 -23.34 -6.26 5.98
C SER A 508 -23.53 -5.95 4.50
N ASN A 509 -22.65 -6.47 3.65
CA ASN A 509 -22.68 -6.30 2.20
C ASN A 509 -23.42 -7.45 1.47
N GLY A 510 -24.16 -8.30 2.20
CA GLY A 510 -24.92 -9.40 1.59
C GLY A 510 -24.09 -10.63 1.20
N ASN A 511 -22.94 -10.83 1.85
CA ASN A 511 -22.00 -11.93 1.63
C ASN A 511 -21.42 -11.99 0.20
N GLN A 512 -21.15 -10.84 -0.42
CA GLN A 512 -20.63 -10.77 -1.80
C GLN A 512 -19.25 -11.43 -1.90
N PHE A 513 -18.35 -11.18 -0.94
CA PHE A 513 -17.01 -11.75 -0.94
C PHE A 513 -17.06 -13.27 -0.81
N ALA A 514 -17.82 -13.79 0.17
CA ALA A 514 -17.95 -15.22 0.36
C ALA A 514 -18.57 -15.92 -0.87
N ASN A 515 -19.60 -15.32 -1.46
CA ASN A 515 -20.34 -15.93 -2.58
C ASN A 515 -19.63 -15.78 -3.94
N GLY A 516 -18.80 -14.76 -4.11
CA GLY A 516 -17.95 -14.53 -5.29
C GLY A 516 -16.58 -15.17 -5.10
N GLU A 517 -15.64 -14.38 -4.59
CA GLU A 517 -14.22 -14.71 -4.44
C GLU A 517 -13.99 -15.97 -3.62
N GLY A 518 -14.74 -16.15 -2.53
CA GLY A 518 -14.66 -17.34 -1.67
C GLY A 518 -15.06 -18.61 -2.43
N ALA A 519 -16.21 -18.58 -3.11
CA ALA A 519 -16.68 -19.70 -3.91
C ALA A 519 -15.75 -20.00 -5.09
N PHE A 520 -15.27 -18.96 -5.78
CA PHE A 520 -14.30 -19.10 -6.86
C PHE A 520 -13.00 -19.75 -6.38
N THR A 521 -12.45 -19.28 -5.27
CA THR A 521 -11.19 -19.78 -4.68
C THR A 521 -11.32 -21.23 -4.23
N ASN A 522 -12.43 -21.58 -3.57
CA ASN A 522 -12.72 -22.97 -3.18
C ASN A 522 -12.83 -23.93 -4.39
N ALA A 523 -13.20 -23.42 -5.57
CA ALA A 523 -13.34 -24.19 -6.79
C ALA A 523 -12.06 -24.27 -7.64
N MET A 524 -10.98 -23.59 -7.23
CA MET A 524 -9.70 -23.66 -7.95
C MET A 524 -9.08 -25.08 -7.87
N PRO A 525 -8.41 -25.53 -8.95
CA PRO A 525 -8.04 -26.94 -9.15
C PRO A 525 -6.90 -27.48 -8.28
#